data_AF-A0A0X8P516-F1
#
_entry.id   AF-A0A0X8P516-F1
#
_cell.length_a   1.000
_cell.length_b   1.000
_cell.length_c   1.000
_cell.angle_alpha   90.00
_cell.angle_beta   90.00
_cell.angle_gamma   90.00
#
_symmetry.space_group_name_H-M   'P 1'
#
loop_
_entity.id
_entity.type
_entity.pdbx_description
1 polymer ?
#
loop_
_entity_poly.entity_id
_entity_poly.type
_entity_poly.pdbx_seq_one_letter_code
_entity_poly.pdbx_strand_id
1 'polypeptide(L)'
;MLLLSVCVLAAVSLGVLTWRLVRRPASKTRADIARSAAAGAALFAALGPPVGTLVFALFIAISTISVEALFTSIFLVPWSYLYGGVPALLCGLVAGACRPAAVSWRSYGWTGLLGGLYAFVFLLGFAVRDNTLPELGFPLLLGGVPGLISGVVCARLFYGKPQATLPAPA
;
A
#
# COMPACT_ATOMS: atom_id res chain seq x y z
N MET A 1 11.53 -12.19 13.45
CA MET A 1 11.56 -11.76 12.03
C MET A 1 10.71 -10.52 11.79
N LEU A 2 9.55 -10.38 12.44
CA LEU A 2 8.68 -9.20 12.33
C LEU A 2 9.38 -7.86 12.61
N LEU A 3 10.14 -7.77 13.71
CA LEU A 3 10.85 -6.53 14.02
C LEU A 3 11.85 -6.15 12.92
N LEU A 4 12.52 -7.14 12.32
CA LEU A 4 13.43 -6.93 11.21
C LEU A 4 12.69 -6.46 9.95
N SER A 5 11.55 -7.07 9.60
CA SER A 5 10.76 -6.62 8.44
C SER A 5 10.23 -5.19 8.64
N VAL A 6 9.77 -4.84 9.85
CA VAL A 6 9.37 -3.47 10.19
C VAL A 6 10.54 -2.49 10.05
N CYS A 7 11.70 -2.82 10.62
CA CYS A 7 12.89 -1.98 10.53
C CYS A 7 13.34 -1.77 9.08
N VAL A 8 13.34 -2.82 8.26
CA VAL A 8 13.70 -2.73 6.83
C VAL A 8 12.71 -1.85 6.08
N LEU A 9 11.40 -2.08 6.23
CA LEU A 9 10.39 -1.27 5.56
C LEU A 9 10.44 0.20 6.00
N ALA A 10 10.65 0.45 7.30
CA ALA A 10 10.80 1.80 7.84
C ALA A 10 12.06 2.48 7.30
N ALA A 11 13.21 1.78 7.29
CA ALA A 11 14.46 2.31 6.77
C ALA A 11 14.37 2.66 5.29
N VAL A 12 13.76 1.79 4.46
CA VAL A 12 13.51 2.06 3.05
C VAL A 12 12.59 3.26 2.89
N SER A 13 11.50 3.33 3.66
CA SER A 13 10.52 4.42 3.57
C SER A 13 11.13 5.78 3.93
N LEU A 14 11.88 5.83 5.03
CA LEU A 14 12.60 7.03 5.46
C LEU A 14 13.74 7.38 4.49
N GLY A 15 14.43 6.39 3.94
CA GLY A 15 15.43 6.57 2.89
C GLY A 15 14.84 7.23 1.64
N VAL A 16 13.67 6.77 1.19
CA VAL A 16 12.97 7.38 0.05
C VAL A 16 12.52 8.81 0.40
N LEU A 17 11.94 9.04 1.57
CA LEU A 17 11.51 10.37 1.99
C LEU A 17 12.70 11.35 2.04
N THR A 18 13.79 10.97 2.70
CA THR A 18 15.00 11.80 2.79
C THR A 18 15.60 12.06 1.40
N TRP A 19 15.69 11.05 0.55
CA TRP A 19 16.14 11.21 -0.84
C TRP A 19 15.26 12.20 -1.61
N ARG A 20 13.93 12.13 -1.48
CA ARG A 20 12.99 13.08 -2.11
C ARG A 20 13.13 14.49 -1.56
N LEU A 21 13.39 14.66 -0.27
CA LEU A 21 13.60 15.98 0.36
C LEU A 21 14.90 16.65 -0.12
N VAL A 22 15.95 15.86 -0.36
CA VAL A 22 17.24 16.32 -0.89
C VAL A 22 17.13 16.64 -2.38
N ARG A 23 16.57 15.72 -3.18
CA ARG A 23 16.38 15.89 -4.63
C ARG A 23 15.05 16.54 -5.01
N ARG A 24 14.58 17.48 -4.19
CA ARG A 24 13.31 18.15 -4.42
C ARG A 24 13.37 19.01 -5.70
N PRO A 25 12.27 19.08 -6.48
CA PRO A 25 12.16 20.06 -7.56
C PRO A 25 12.29 21.50 -7.03
N ALA A 26 12.83 22.41 -7.84
CA ALA A 26 12.99 23.82 -7.46
C ALA A 26 11.65 24.49 -7.08
N SER A 27 10.54 24.03 -7.67
CA SER A 27 9.18 24.52 -7.40
C SER A 27 8.55 23.99 -6.10
N LYS A 28 9.22 23.08 -5.36
CA LYS A 28 8.68 22.48 -4.13
C LYS A 28 9.55 22.78 -2.92
N THR A 29 8.91 23.07 -1.80
CA THR A 29 9.59 23.15 -0.50
C THR A 29 9.72 21.77 0.14
N ARG A 30 10.58 21.64 1.15
CA ARG A 30 10.66 20.44 2.00
C ARG A 30 9.32 20.16 2.70
N ALA A 31 8.65 21.22 3.13
CA ALA A 31 7.35 21.14 3.81
C ALA A 31 6.26 20.58 2.88
N ASP A 32 6.29 20.87 1.58
CA ASP A 32 5.32 20.33 0.63
C ASP A 32 5.46 18.81 0.49
N ILE A 33 6.70 18.32 0.40
CA ILE A 33 6.98 16.88 0.32
C ILE A 33 6.60 16.21 1.63
N ALA A 34 6.97 16.78 2.78
CA ALA A 34 6.64 16.21 4.09
C ALA A 34 5.13 16.16 4.33
N ARG A 35 4.39 17.23 4.00
CA ARG A 35 2.92 17.25 4.09
C ARG A 35 2.28 16.23 3.15
N SER A 36 2.78 16.10 1.92
CA SER A 36 2.29 15.09 0.98
C SER A 36 2.56 13.67 1.48
N ALA A 37 3.75 13.42 2.06
CA ALA A 37 4.10 12.15 2.67
C ALA A 37 3.20 11.82 3.87
N ALA A 38 2.98 12.78 4.77
CA ALA A 38 2.10 12.60 5.92
C ALA A 38 0.63 12.37 5.51
N ALA A 39 0.13 13.10 4.52
CA ALA A 39 -1.22 12.90 3.98
C ALA A 39 -1.38 11.52 3.32
N GLY A 40 -0.37 11.08 2.56
CA GLY A 40 -0.34 9.74 1.98
C GLY A 40 -0.33 8.66 3.06
N ALA A 41 0.52 8.82 4.08
CA ALA A 41 0.60 7.90 5.22
C ALA A 41 -0.75 7.79 5.96
N ALA A 42 -1.39 8.92 6.26
CA ALA A 42 -2.68 8.96 6.92
C ALA A 42 -3.79 8.30 6.09
N LEU A 43 -3.88 8.62 4.79
CA LEU A 43 -4.91 8.06 3.91
C LEU A 43 -4.74 6.55 3.75
N PHE A 44 -3.52 6.07 3.51
CA PHE A 44 -3.28 4.65 3.34
C PHE A 44 -3.43 3.90 4.66
N ALA A 45 -3.02 4.46 5.80
CA ALA A 45 -3.28 3.85 7.09
C ALA A 45 -4.79 3.70 7.35
N ALA A 46 -5.60 4.71 7.00
CA ALA A 46 -7.05 4.71 7.24
C ALA A 46 -7.85 3.84 6.26
N LEU A 47 -7.47 3.78 4.99
CA LEU A 47 -8.24 3.07 3.95
C LEU A 47 -7.60 1.77 3.50
N GLY A 48 -6.28 1.66 3.65
CA GLY A 48 -5.50 0.53 3.16
C GLY A 48 -5.99 -0.80 3.74
N PRO A 49 -6.01 -0.96 5.07
CA PRO A 49 -6.46 -2.19 5.70
C PRO A 49 -7.93 -2.55 5.42
N PRO A 50 -8.92 -1.62 5.54
CA PRO A 50 -10.31 -1.94 5.19
C PRO A 50 -10.50 -2.36 3.74
N VAL A 51 -9.83 -1.70 2.79
CA VAL A 51 -9.91 -2.08 1.37
C VAL A 51 -9.28 -3.46 1.14
N GLY A 52 -8.14 -3.75 1.77
CA GLY A 52 -7.52 -5.08 1.72
C GLY A 52 -8.43 -6.17 2.30
N THR A 53 -9.06 -5.91 3.45
CA THR A 53 -10.06 -6.81 4.05
C THR A 53 -11.23 -7.05 3.11
N LEU A 54 -11.77 -6.02 2.47
CA LEU A 54 -12.87 -6.16 1.53
C LEU A 54 -12.48 -7.04 0.33
N VAL A 55 -11.28 -6.85 -0.23
CA VAL A 55 -10.76 -7.68 -1.32
C VAL A 55 -10.67 -9.15 -0.90
N PHE A 56 -10.12 -9.41 0.29
CA PHE A 56 -10.04 -10.76 0.83
C PHE A 56 -11.42 -11.37 1.12
N ALA A 57 -12.33 -10.59 1.71
CA ALA A 57 -13.70 -11.01 2.00
C ALA A 57 -14.45 -11.40 0.72
N LEU A 58 -14.32 -10.60 -0.34
CA LEU A 58 -14.90 -10.91 -1.65
C LEU A 58 -14.30 -12.19 -2.23
N PHE A 59 -12.99 -12.39 -2.12
CA PHE A 59 -12.34 -13.60 -2.57
C PHE A 59 -12.89 -14.85 -1.86
N ILE A 60 -13.02 -14.81 -0.54
CA ILE A 60 -13.61 -15.91 0.24
C ILE A 60 -15.06 -16.13 -0.14
N ALA A 61 -15.88 -15.07 -0.17
CA ALA A 61 -17.30 -15.18 -0.50
C ALA A 61 -17.55 -15.79 -1.88
N ILE A 62 -16.73 -15.44 -2.88
CA ILE A 62 -16.78 -16.04 -4.22
C ILE A 62 -16.35 -17.51 -4.16
N SER A 63 -15.24 -17.80 -3.47
CA SER A 63 -14.70 -19.16 -3.37
C SER A 63 -15.63 -20.13 -2.65
N THR A 64 -16.39 -19.65 -1.67
CA THR A 64 -17.34 -20.44 -0.88
C THR A 64 -18.78 -20.30 -1.36
N ILE A 65 -19.04 -19.49 -2.39
CA ILE A 65 -20.39 -19.17 -2.91
C ILE A 65 -21.33 -18.80 -1.74
N SER A 66 -20.88 -17.92 -0.84
CA SER A 66 -21.61 -17.56 0.37
C SER A 66 -21.53 -16.06 0.66
N VAL A 67 -22.70 -15.42 0.68
CA VAL A 67 -22.83 -14.00 1.07
C VAL A 67 -22.64 -13.82 2.58
N GLU A 68 -22.91 -14.86 3.38
CA GLU A 68 -22.65 -14.85 4.82
C GLU A 68 -21.16 -14.71 5.13
N ALA A 69 -20.29 -15.31 4.32
CA ALA A 69 -18.84 -15.14 4.42
C ALA A 69 -18.41 -13.67 4.20
N LEU A 70 -19.12 -12.92 3.34
CA LEU A 70 -18.87 -11.50 3.15
C LEU A 70 -19.26 -10.68 4.39
N PHE A 71 -20.44 -10.94 4.96
CA PHE A 71 -20.91 -10.22 6.15
C PHE A 71 -20.07 -10.52 7.38
N THR A 72 -19.70 -11.78 7.61
CA THR A 72 -18.84 -12.17 8.74
C THR A 72 -17.42 -11.60 8.62
N SER A 73 -16.92 -11.37 7.41
CA SER A 73 -15.61 -10.77 7.19
C SER A 73 -15.51 -9.30 7.64
N ILE A 74 -16.62 -8.61 7.92
CA ILE A 74 -16.56 -7.25 8.49
C ILE A 74 -15.85 -7.22 9.85
N PHE A 75 -15.95 -8.32 10.61
CA PHE A 75 -15.28 -8.48 11.90
C PHE A 75 -13.76 -8.62 11.77
N LEU A 76 -13.23 -8.80 10.55
CA LEU A 76 -11.79 -8.82 10.28
C LEU A 76 -11.19 -7.42 10.15
N VAL A 77 -12.01 -6.37 10.06
CA VAL A 77 -11.50 -5.00 9.87
C VAL A 77 -10.59 -4.54 11.02
N PRO A 78 -10.93 -4.71 12.32
CA PRO A 78 -10.00 -4.36 13.40
C PRO A 78 -8.68 -5.13 13.33
N TRP A 79 -8.75 -6.41 12.97
CA TRP A 79 -7.58 -7.27 12.81
C TRP A 79 -6.70 -6.86 11.64
N SER A 80 -7.26 -6.35 10.56
CA SER A 80 -6.46 -5.90 9.42
C SER A 80 -5.61 -4.68 9.75
N TYR A 81 -6.00 -3.85 10.72
CA TYR A 81 -5.10 -2.79 11.22
C TYR A 81 -3.90 -3.34 11.99
N LEU A 82 -4.08 -4.44 12.73
CA LEU A 82 -2.98 -5.09 13.44
C LEU A 82 -1.95 -5.68 12.46
N TYR A 83 -2.43 -6.28 11.38
CA TYR A 83 -1.60 -7.00 10.41
C TYR A 83 -1.20 -6.18 9.18
N GLY A 84 -1.86 -5.05 8.93
CA GLY A 84 -1.73 -4.25 7.71
C GLY A 84 -1.57 -2.75 7.92
N GLY A 85 -1.82 -2.24 9.13
CA GLY A 85 -1.75 -0.80 9.41
C GLY A 85 -0.35 -0.22 9.23
N VAL A 86 0.67 -0.87 9.79
CA VAL A 86 2.08 -0.46 9.65
C VAL A 86 2.55 -0.47 8.18
N PRO A 87 2.42 -1.58 7.42
CA PRO A 87 2.85 -1.57 6.02
C PRO A 87 2.04 -0.58 5.17
N ALA A 88 0.75 -0.38 5.43
CA ALA A 88 -0.06 0.61 4.72
C ALA A 88 0.41 2.05 5.00
N LEU A 89 0.70 2.39 6.27
CA LEU A 89 1.24 3.68 6.66
C LEU A 89 2.56 3.97 5.94
N LEU A 90 3.49 3.01 5.96
CA LEU A 90 4.80 3.16 5.34
C LEU A 90 4.72 3.25 3.81
N CYS A 91 3.86 2.43 3.18
CA CYS A 91 3.56 2.51 1.76
C CYS A 91 2.98 3.90 1.40
N GLY A 92 2.02 4.40 2.18
CA GLY A 92 1.41 5.71 2.00
C GLY A 92 2.41 6.85 2.14
N LEU A 93 3.36 6.75 3.07
CA LEU A 93 4.44 7.71 3.23
C LEU A 93 5.30 7.80 1.96
N VAL A 94 5.69 6.65 1.41
CA VAL A 94 6.45 6.57 0.15
C VAL A 94 5.62 7.09 -1.03
N ALA A 95 4.36 6.67 -1.15
CA ALA A 95 3.43 7.13 -2.17
C ALA A 95 3.23 8.65 -2.12
N GLY A 96 3.18 9.22 -0.92
CA GLY A 96 3.07 10.66 -0.69
C GLY A 96 4.33 11.45 -1.02
N ALA A 97 5.51 10.94 -0.61
CA ALA A 97 6.80 11.56 -0.91
C ALA A 97 7.13 11.53 -2.43
N CYS A 98 6.70 10.45 -3.10
CA CYS A 98 6.88 10.22 -4.53
C CYS A 98 5.65 10.61 -5.36
N ARG A 99 4.73 11.41 -4.81
CA ARG A 99 3.51 11.83 -5.54
C ARG A 99 3.87 12.39 -6.92
N PRO A 100 3.33 11.81 -8.01
CA PRO A 100 3.68 12.20 -9.37
C PRO A 100 3.20 13.62 -9.66
N ALA A 101 3.94 14.34 -10.49
CA ALA A 101 3.53 15.66 -10.98
C ALA A 101 2.39 15.55 -12.00
N ALA A 102 2.47 14.52 -12.86
CA ALA A 102 1.41 14.17 -13.80
C ALA A 102 0.90 12.75 -13.51
N VAL A 103 -0.40 12.61 -13.29
CA VAL A 103 -1.02 11.34 -12.92
C VAL A 103 -1.26 10.52 -14.17
N SER A 104 -0.76 9.29 -14.19
CA SER A 104 -0.99 8.30 -15.24
C SER A 104 -1.42 6.96 -14.64
N TRP A 105 -1.93 6.03 -15.44
CA TRP A 105 -2.22 4.66 -14.97
C TRP A 105 -0.99 3.95 -14.39
N ARG A 106 0.21 4.25 -14.91
CA ARG A 106 1.46 3.71 -14.37
C ARG A 106 1.70 4.16 -12.92
N SER A 107 1.26 5.37 -12.56
CA SER A 107 1.38 5.89 -11.19
C SER A 107 0.63 5.02 -10.18
N TYR A 108 -0.52 4.48 -10.55
CA TYR A 108 -1.27 3.58 -9.65
C TYR A 108 -0.67 2.20 -9.64
N GLY A 109 -0.26 1.67 -10.80
CA GLY A 109 0.39 0.35 -10.88
C GLY A 109 1.61 0.27 -9.97
N TRP A 110 2.49 1.28 -10.01
CA TRP A 110 3.64 1.35 -9.12
C TRP A 110 3.26 1.37 -7.64
N THR A 111 2.24 2.16 -7.27
CA THR A 111 1.80 2.26 -5.88
C THR A 111 1.09 0.99 -5.40
N GLY A 112 0.39 0.29 -6.30
CA GLY A 112 -0.13 -1.04 -6.05
C GLY A 112 1.00 -2.04 -5.77
N LEU A 113 2.03 -2.09 -6.62
CA LEU A 113 3.18 -2.96 -6.39
C LEU A 113 3.86 -2.67 -5.04
N LEU A 114 3.98 -1.39 -4.65
CA LEU A 114 4.46 -1.02 -3.31
C LEU A 114 3.55 -1.55 -2.20
N GLY A 115 2.23 -1.37 -2.33
CA GLY A 115 1.26 -1.87 -1.36
C GLY A 115 1.34 -3.39 -1.16
N GLY A 116 1.41 -4.14 -2.26
CA GLY A 116 1.57 -5.59 -2.23
C GLY A 116 2.91 -6.02 -1.63
N LEU A 117 4.02 -5.38 -2.03
CA LEU A 117 5.35 -5.70 -1.50
C LEU A 117 5.45 -5.41 0.00
N TYR A 118 4.95 -4.25 0.46
CA TYR A 118 5.00 -3.87 1.87
C TYR A 118 4.18 -4.82 2.73
N ALA A 119 2.96 -5.15 2.32
CA ALA A 119 2.11 -6.09 3.03
C ALA A 119 2.71 -7.50 3.04
N PHE A 120 3.24 -7.96 1.89
CA PHE A 120 3.90 -9.26 1.78
C PHE A 120 5.11 -9.37 2.71
N VAL A 121 6.06 -8.41 2.65
CA VAL A 121 7.28 -8.41 3.47
C VAL A 121 6.95 -8.33 4.96
N PHE A 122 5.93 -7.53 5.33
CA PHE A 122 5.49 -7.45 6.71
C PHE A 122 4.92 -8.79 7.19
N LEU A 123 3.99 -9.40 6.45
CA LEU A 123 3.41 -10.70 6.80
C LEU A 123 4.41 -11.84 6.73
N LEU A 124 5.41 -11.77 5.86
CA LEU A 124 6.51 -12.73 5.83
C LEU A 124 7.24 -12.71 7.17
N GLY A 125 7.61 -11.53 7.67
CA GLY A 125 8.24 -11.42 8.99
C GLY A 125 7.31 -11.80 10.16
N PHE A 126 6.00 -11.68 9.97
CA PHE A 126 4.98 -12.02 10.98
C PHE A 126 4.73 -13.53 11.08
N ALA A 127 4.47 -14.19 9.95
CA ALA A 127 3.86 -15.51 9.90
C ALA A 127 4.85 -16.64 9.54
N VAL A 128 5.98 -16.33 8.91
CA VAL A 128 6.91 -17.34 8.41
C VAL A 128 8.05 -17.55 9.41
N ARG A 129 8.33 -18.82 9.71
CA ARG A 129 9.40 -19.21 10.65
C ARG A 129 10.57 -19.86 9.92
N ASP A 130 10.29 -20.79 9.02
CA ASP A 130 11.32 -21.65 8.42
C ASP A 130 11.65 -21.26 6.96
N ASN A 131 10.98 -20.23 6.42
CA ASN A 131 11.17 -19.69 5.06
C ASN A 131 11.04 -20.76 3.95
N THR A 132 10.21 -21.76 4.17
CA THR A 132 9.92 -22.78 3.16
C THR A 132 8.99 -22.21 2.09
N LEU A 133 9.13 -22.66 0.83
CA LEU A 133 8.27 -22.20 -0.28
C LEU A 133 6.76 -22.34 0.01
N PRO A 134 6.26 -23.41 0.67
CA PRO A 134 4.85 -23.54 1.02
C PRO A 134 4.35 -22.45 1.98
N GLU A 135 5.19 -21.94 2.89
CA GLU A 135 4.82 -20.90 3.85
C GLU A 135 4.61 -19.52 3.20
N LEU A 136 5.08 -19.32 1.97
CA LEU A 136 4.93 -18.05 1.24
C LEU A 136 3.49 -17.81 0.74
N GLY A 137 2.67 -18.85 0.64
CA GLY A 137 1.29 -18.73 0.18
C GLY A 137 0.45 -17.82 1.07
N PHE A 138 0.62 -17.92 2.39
CA PHE A 138 -0.14 -17.11 3.35
C PHE A 138 0.16 -15.61 3.23
N PRO A 139 1.43 -15.13 3.31
CA PRO A 139 1.75 -13.72 3.12
C PRO A 139 1.35 -13.18 1.74
N LEU A 140 1.40 -14.01 0.70
CA LEU A 140 1.03 -13.61 -0.66
C LEU A 140 -0.49 -13.41 -0.81
N LEU A 141 -1.29 -14.35 -0.32
CA LEU A 141 -2.75 -14.32 -0.49
C LEU A 141 -3.45 -13.37 0.48
N LEU A 142 -2.95 -13.24 1.73
CA LEU A 142 -3.54 -12.35 2.73
C LEU A 142 -2.94 -10.94 2.73
N GLY A 143 -1.70 -10.80 2.27
CA GLY A 143 -1.00 -9.52 2.24
C GLY A 143 -0.76 -9.01 0.83
N GLY A 144 -0.01 -9.77 0.04
CA GLY A 144 0.47 -9.34 -1.28
C GLY A 144 -0.64 -8.91 -2.23
N VAL A 145 -1.60 -9.80 -2.51
CA VAL A 145 -2.69 -9.52 -3.45
C VAL A 145 -3.66 -8.44 -2.93
N PRO A 146 -4.17 -8.53 -1.68
CA PRO A 146 -5.02 -7.48 -1.12
C PRO A 146 -4.30 -6.13 -1.03
N GLY A 147 -3.03 -6.14 -0.62
CA GLY A 147 -2.17 -4.96 -0.53
C GLY A 147 -1.92 -4.31 -1.89
N LEU A 148 -1.80 -5.11 -2.95
CA LEU A 148 -1.66 -4.59 -4.31
C LEU A 148 -2.91 -3.81 -4.73
N ILE A 149 -4.08 -4.42 -4.59
CA ILE A 149 -5.34 -3.79 -4.97
C ILE A 149 -5.61 -2.56 -4.09
N SER A 150 -5.40 -2.70 -2.78
CA SER A 150 -5.55 -1.61 -1.83
C SER A 150 -4.63 -0.43 -2.15
N GLY A 151 -3.37 -0.69 -2.53
CA GLY A 151 -2.43 0.33 -2.96
C GLY A 151 -2.88 1.08 -4.21
N VAL A 152 -3.46 0.38 -5.20
CA VAL A 152 -4.05 1.00 -6.40
C VAL A 152 -5.24 1.89 -6.03
N VAL A 153 -6.16 1.40 -5.20
CA VAL A 153 -7.35 2.15 -4.76
C VAL A 153 -6.95 3.38 -3.96
N CYS A 154 -6.06 3.23 -2.98
CA CYS A 154 -5.56 4.34 -2.18
C CYS A 154 -4.83 5.38 -3.05
N ALA A 155 -4.01 4.94 -4.01
CA ALA A 155 -3.36 5.83 -4.96
C ALA A 155 -4.36 6.56 -5.86
N ARG A 156 -5.42 5.88 -6.29
CA ARG A 156 -6.49 6.48 -7.10
C ARG A 156 -7.19 7.61 -6.37
N LEU A 157 -7.52 7.40 -5.09
CA LEU A 157 -8.15 8.38 -4.22
C LEU A 157 -7.20 9.54 -3.90
N PHE A 158 -5.93 9.23 -3.63
CA PHE A 158 -4.96 10.23 -3.20
C PHE A 158 -4.39 11.09 -4.34
N TYR A 159 -4.10 10.49 -5.49
CA TYR A 159 -3.53 11.19 -6.64
C TYR A 159 -4.57 11.90 -7.51
N GLY A 160 -5.83 11.42 -7.51
CA GLY A 160 -6.89 11.94 -8.39
C GLY A 160 -6.88 11.25 -9.76
N LYS A 161 -7.63 11.81 -10.74
CA LYS A 161 -7.77 11.25 -12.10
C LYS A 161 -6.50 11.46 -12.95
N PRO A 162 -6.21 10.60 -13.94
CA PRO A 162 -5.13 10.85 -14.88
C PRO A 162 -5.43 12.10 -15.67
N GLN A 163 -4.36 12.78 -16.03
CA GLN A 163 -4.44 13.85 -16.99
C GLN A 163 -4.47 13.22 -18.39
N ALA A 164 -5.37 13.70 -19.24
CA ALA A 164 -5.37 13.31 -20.64
C ALA A 164 -4.04 13.79 -21.26
N THR A 165 -3.29 12.87 -21.87
CA THR A 165 -2.20 13.23 -22.78
C THR A 165 -2.83 13.97 -23.95
N LEU A 166 -2.78 15.30 -23.93
CA LEU A 166 -3.05 16.07 -25.14
C LEU A 166 -1.97 15.69 -26.16
N PRO A 167 -2.33 15.34 -27.41
CA PRO A 167 -1.33 15.12 -28.45
C PRO A 167 -0.49 16.39 -28.59
N ALA A 168 0.83 16.21 -28.69
CA ALA A 168 1.74 17.33 -28.95
C ALA A 168 1.30 18.05 -30.24
N PRO A 169 1.30 19.39 -30.28
CA PRO A 169 1.08 20.10 -31.53
C PRO A 169 2.16 19.65 -32.53
N ALA A 170 1.72 19.26 -33.73
CA ALA A 170 2.56 18.85 -34.84
C ALA A 170 3.42 20.01 -35.36
#